data_AF-F4BY99-F1
#
_entry.id   AF-F4BY99-F1
#
_cell.length_a   1.000
_cell.length_b   1.000
_cell.length_c   1.000
_cell.angle_alpha   90.00
_cell.angle_beta   90.00
_cell.angle_gamma   90.00
#
_symmetry.space_group_name_H-M   'P 1'
#
loop_
_entity.id
_entity.type
_entity.pdbx_description
1 polymer ?
#
loop_
_entity_poly.entity_id
_entity_poly.type
_entity_poly.pdbx_seq_one_letter_code
_entity_poly.pdbx_strand_id
1 'polypeptide(L)'
;MHTTESRKMLKDLKKMTGIEMMVLENLTLLDIVEARDLAIKLERSIIEKKDAIRVLKVQARLEDLSVYCVKMEKVVRKGKTKIYTYWYASWRDGRKVKNVYIGSTNNLSYIEALAKARRLKATFLGLEA
;
A
#
# COMPACT_ATOMS: atom_id res chain seq x y z
N MET A 1 12.19 -1.51 -1.36
CA MET A 1 10.84 -1.02 -1.03
C MET A 1 10.43 -0.19 -2.21
N HIS A 2 9.37 -0.58 -2.93
CA HIS A 2 8.98 0.16 -4.13
C HIS A 2 8.32 1.48 -3.70
N THR A 3 8.61 2.57 -4.41
CA THR A 3 7.91 3.84 -4.20
C THR A 3 6.55 3.73 -4.88
N THR A 4 5.52 3.40 -4.10
CA THR A 4 4.14 3.32 -4.61
C THR A 4 3.48 4.70 -4.63
N GLU A 5 2.44 4.88 -5.43
CA GLU A 5 1.69 6.14 -5.48
C GLU A 5 1.09 6.48 -4.11
N SER A 6 0.50 5.50 -3.41
CA SER A 6 0.00 5.71 -2.05
C SER A 6 1.10 6.12 -1.08
N ARG A 7 2.34 5.66 -1.27
CA ARG A 7 3.49 6.07 -0.46
C ARG A 7 3.90 7.52 -0.73
N LYS A 8 3.87 7.97 -1.99
CA LYS A 8 4.13 9.38 -2.35
C LYS A 8 3.08 10.29 -1.74
N MET A 9 1.80 9.98 -1.98
CA MET A 9 0.67 10.70 -1.39
C MET A 9 0.75 10.76 0.14
N LEU A 10 1.10 9.64 0.79
CA LEU A 10 1.31 9.59 2.23
C LEU A 10 2.41 10.55 2.72
N LYS A 11 3.52 10.65 1.98
CA LYS A 11 4.64 11.55 2.33
C LYS A 11 4.19 13.01 2.23
N ASP A 12 3.52 13.37 1.15
CA ASP A 12 3.08 14.74 0.90
C ASP A 12 2.01 15.16 1.91
N LEU A 13 1.03 14.29 2.17
CA LEU A 13 -0.05 14.56 3.11
C LEU A 13 0.47 14.73 4.55
N LYS A 14 1.46 13.93 4.96
CA LYS A 14 2.14 14.11 6.26
C LYS A 14 2.84 15.47 6.36
N LYS A 15 3.51 15.90 5.30
CA LYS A 15 4.18 17.21 5.26
C LYS A 15 3.17 18.33 5.41
N MET A 16 2.08 18.29 4.64
CA MET A 16 1.01 19.30 4.72
C MET A 16 0.35 19.34 6.12
N THR A 17 0.04 18.17 6.67
CA THR A 17 -0.55 18.08 8.02
C THR A 17 0.38 18.66 9.09
N GLY A 18 1.70 18.44 8.97
CA GLY A 18 2.68 19.02 9.88
C GLY A 18 2.72 20.54 9.82
N ILE A 19 2.61 21.11 8.62
CA ILE A 19 2.54 22.57 8.44
C ILE A 19 1.26 23.12 9.08
N GLU A 20 0.10 22.49 8.84
CA GLU A 20 -1.18 22.92 9.45
C GLU A 20 -1.13 22.86 10.98
N MET A 21 -0.51 21.83 11.55
CA MET A 21 -0.30 21.74 13.00
C MET A 21 0.55 22.89 13.55
N MET A 22 1.63 23.26 12.85
CA MET A 22 2.46 24.42 13.25
C MET A 22 1.70 25.74 13.17
N VAL A 23 0.87 25.92 12.13
CA VAL A 23 0.04 27.13 11.98
C VAL A 23 -0.99 27.20 13.10
N LEU A 24 -1.67 26.09 13.40
CA LEU A 24 -2.62 26.01 14.50
C LEU A 24 -1.95 26.36 15.84
N GLU A 25 -0.78 25.78 16.13
CA GLU A 25 -0.01 26.09 17.34
C GLU A 25 0.29 27.59 17.44
N ASN A 26 0.77 28.22 16.36
CA ASN A 26 1.02 29.65 16.35
C ASN A 26 -0.26 30.49 16.57
N LEU A 27 -1.38 30.12 15.95
CA LEU A 27 -2.65 30.84 16.12
C LEU A 27 -3.17 30.73 17.56
N THR A 28 -3.02 29.57 18.19
CA THR A 28 -3.42 29.35 19.59
C THR A 28 -2.50 30.09 20.56
N LEU A 29 -1.18 30.12 20.31
CA LEU A 29 -0.22 30.86 21.13
C LEU A 29 -0.44 32.38 21.10
N LEU A 30 -0.83 32.92 19.94
CA LEU A 30 -1.08 34.36 19.78
C LEU A 30 -2.46 34.80 20.30
N ASP A 31 -3.36 33.86 20.64
CA ASP A 31 -4.76 34.06 21.06
C ASP A 31 -5.49 35.15 20.24
N ILE A 32 -5.28 35.15 18.93
CA ILE A 32 -5.89 36.12 18.03
C ILE A 32 -7.37 35.75 17.90
N VAL A 33 -8.24 36.57 18.48
CA VAL A 33 -9.69 36.36 18.52
C VAL A 33 -10.26 36.23 17.10
N GLU A 34 -9.79 37.07 16.18
CA GLU A 34 -10.19 37.08 14.77
C GLU A 34 -9.79 35.81 14.02
N ALA A 35 -8.82 35.04 14.53
CA ALA A 35 -8.31 33.82 13.92
C ALA A 35 -8.91 32.54 14.51
N ARG A 36 -9.81 32.62 15.50
CA ARG A 36 -10.42 31.45 16.15
C ARG A 36 -11.18 30.56 15.17
N ASP A 37 -11.96 31.16 14.28
CA ASP A 37 -12.69 30.42 13.24
C ASP A 37 -11.73 29.68 12.29
N LEU A 38 -10.56 30.27 12.00
CA LEU A 38 -9.53 29.64 11.19
C LEU A 38 -8.87 28.49 11.95
N ALA A 39 -8.60 28.65 13.25
CA ALA A 39 -8.05 27.60 14.10
C ALA A 39 -8.99 26.37 14.15
N ILE A 40 -10.29 26.58 14.33
CA ILE A 40 -11.30 25.49 14.33
C ILE A 40 -11.32 24.76 12.97
N LYS A 41 -11.28 25.50 11.86
CA LYS A 41 -11.22 24.91 10.51
C LYS A 41 -9.94 24.11 10.30
N LEU A 42 -8.81 24.61 10.77
CA LEU A 42 -7.52 23.92 10.71
C LEU A 42 -7.53 22.64 11.55
N GLU A 43 -8.07 22.66 12.77
CA GLU A 43 -8.21 21.47 13.61
C GLU A 43 -9.00 20.36 12.91
N ARG A 44 -10.16 20.70 12.36
CA ARG A 44 -10.98 19.76 11.59
C ARG A 44 -10.22 19.19 10.40
N SER A 45 -9.58 20.08 9.63
CA SER A 45 -8.75 19.72 8.47
C SER A 45 -7.61 18.75 8.86
N ILE A 46 -6.95 18.97 10.00
CA ILE A 46 -5.90 18.09 10.51
C ILE A 46 -6.45 16.71 10.88
N ILE A 47 -7.63 16.64 11.51
CA ILE A 47 -8.27 15.37 11.88
C ILE A 47 -8.59 14.56 10.61
N GLU A 48 -9.24 15.18 9.63
CA GLU A 48 -9.58 14.54 8.35
C GLU A 48 -8.32 14.02 7.63
N LYS A 49 -7.23 14.81 7.62
CA LYS A 49 -5.96 14.36 7.03
C LYS A 49 -5.30 13.24 7.83
N LYS A 50 -5.39 13.22 9.17
CA LYS A 50 -4.87 12.12 9.99
C LYS A 50 -5.57 10.80 9.67
N ASP A 51 -6.87 10.84 9.42
CA ASP A 51 -7.63 9.65 9.01
C ASP A 51 -7.25 9.20 7.59
N ALA A 52 -7.14 10.13 6.63
CA ALA A 52 -6.64 9.81 5.30
C ALA A 52 -5.21 9.22 5.33
N ILE A 53 -4.32 9.73 6.20
CA ILE A 53 -2.99 9.18 6.44
C ILE A 53 -3.06 7.72 6.94
N ARG A 54 -4.00 7.39 7.84
CA ARG A 54 -4.18 6.01 8.33
C ARG A 54 -4.55 5.06 7.19
N VAL A 55 -5.50 5.46 6.34
CA VAL A 55 -5.92 4.68 5.17
C VAL A 55 -4.78 4.51 4.17
N LEU A 56 -4.07 5.59 3.82
CA LEU A 56 -2.95 5.54 2.88
C LEU A 56 -1.78 4.70 3.39
N LYS A 57 -1.55 4.63 4.70
CA LYS A 57 -0.54 3.73 5.28
C LYS A 57 -0.89 2.27 5.00
N VAL A 58 -2.15 1.87 5.22
CA VAL A 58 -2.63 0.52 4.94
C VAL A 58 -2.50 0.22 3.44
N GLN A 59 -2.97 1.12 2.59
CA GLN A 59 -2.91 0.97 1.14
C GLN A 59 -1.48 0.85 0.62
N ALA A 60 -0.56 1.71 1.07
CA ALA A 60 0.85 1.64 0.68
C ALA A 60 1.51 0.32 1.12
N ARG A 61 1.10 -0.26 2.26
CA ARG A 61 1.55 -1.61 2.67
C ARG A 61 1.04 -2.67 1.71
N LEU A 62 -0.20 -2.60 1.24
CA LEU A 62 -0.75 -3.58 0.29
C LEU A 62 -0.11 -3.46 -1.11
N GLU A 63 0.26 -2.24 -1.52
CA GLU A 63 0.90 -1.98 -2.81
C GLU A 63 2.38 -2.34 -2.86
N ASP A 64 3.09 -2.41 -1.72
CA ASP A 64 4.52 -2.75 -1.66
C ASP A 64 4.76 -4.26 -1.88
N LEU A 65 4.37 -4.77 -3.05
CA LEU A 65 4.57 -6.13 -3.49
C LEU A 65 4.99 -6.15 -4.96
N SER A 66 5.58 -7.25 -5.40
CA SER A 66 5.93 -7.51 -6.79
C SER A 66 5.14 -8.70 -7.30
N VAL A 67 4.66 -8.64 -8.55
CA VAL A 67 4.02 -9.78 -9.24
C VAL A 67 4.86 -10.12 -10.46
N TYR A 68 5.17 -11.41 -10.63
CA TYR A 68 6.06 -11.88 -11.68
C TYR A 68 5.69 -13.29 -12.15
N CYS A 69 6.15 -13.65 -13.35
CA CYS A 69 5.96 -14.98 -13.91
C CYS A 69 7.14 -15.90 -13.56
N VAL A 70 6.84 -17.15 -13.24
CA VAL A 70 7.82 -18.22 -13.09
C VAL A 70 7.52 -19.31 -14.10
N LYS A 71 8.54 -19.68 -14.89
CA LYS A 71 8.49 -20.81 -15.82
C LYS A 71 8.95 -22.07 -15.08
N MET A 72 8.14 -23.11 -15.13
CA MET A 72 8.38 -24.39 -14.48
C MET A 72 8.41 -25.47 -15.55
N GLU A 73 9.56 -26.10 -15.72
CA GLU A 73 9.73 -27.23 -16.61
C GLU A 73 9.35 -28.52 -15.88
N LYS A 74 8.43 -29.30 -16.44
CA LYS A 74 7.99 -30.58 -15.87
C LYS A 74 8.06 -31.69 -16.90
N VAL A 75 8.72 -32.79 -16.53
CA VAL A 75 8.73 -34.02 -17.30
C VAL A 75 7.35 -34.65 -17.20
N VAL A 76 6.66 -34.78 -18.33
CA VAL A 76 5.30 -35.35 -18.37
C VAL A 76 5.33 -36.80 -18.83
N ARG A 77 6.31 -37.19 -19.66
CA ARG A 77 6.62 -38.58 -20.08
C ARG A 77 8.11 -38.67 -20.44
N LYS A 78 8.66 -39.88 -20.53
CA LYS A 78 10.05 -40.10 -20.97
C LYS A 78 10.32 -39.36 -22.29
N GLY A 79 11.29 -38.45 -22.29
CA GLY A 79 11.64 -37.62 -23.45
C GLY A 79 10.65 -36.49 -23.81
N LYS A 80 9.60 -36.27 -23.02
CA LYS A 80 8.63 -35.18 -23.24
C LYS A 80 8.55 -34.28 -22.02
N THR A 81 8.92 -33.02 -22.22
CA THR A 81 8.85 -31.98 -21.19
C THR A 81 7.84 -30.92 -21.58
N LYS A 82 7.11 -30.40 -20.60
CA LYS A 82 6.20 -29.27 -20.76
C LYS A 82 6.66 -28.11 -19.88
N ILE A 83 6.61 -26.90 -20.43
CA ILE A 83 6.88 -25.67 -19.70
C ILE A 83 5.52 -25.07 -19.30
N TYR A 84 5.37 -24.83 -18.00
CA TYR A 84 4.21 -24.15 -17.44
C TYR A 84 4.63 -22.78 -16.92
N THR A 85 3.80 -21.78 -17.16
CA THR A 85 4.03 -20.42 -16.64
C THR A 85 3.00 -20.09 -15.56
N TYR A 86 3.49 -19.56 -14.46
CA TYR A 86 2.70 -19.28 -13.26
C TYR A 86 2.95 -17.88 -12.73
N TRP A 87 1.90 -17.22 -12.29
CA TRP A 87 2.00 -15.98 -11.52
C TRP A 87 2.44 -16.29 -10.10
N TYR A 88 3.43 -15.54 -9.65
CA TYR A 88 3.86 -15.45 -8.27
C TYR A 88 3.82 -13.99 -7.82
N ALA A 89 3.65 -13.81 -6.52
CA ALA A 89 3.84 -12.52 -5.87
C ALA A 89 4.89 -12.63 -4.78
N SER A 90 5.62 -11.54 -4.54
CA SER A 90 6.54 -11.44 -3.43
C SER A 90 6.38 -10.13 -2.68
N TRP A 91 6.59 -10.18 -1.36
CA TRP A 91 6.65 -8.99 -0.51
C TRP A 91 7.54 -9.24 0.69
N ARG A 92 8.00 -8.15 1.32
CA ARG A 92 8.77 -8.23 2.56
C ARG A 92 7.87 -8.51 3.75
N ASP A 93 8.36 -9.39 4.60
CA ASP A 93 7.85 -9.70 5.92
C ASP A 93 9.01 -9.54 6.92
N GLY A 94 9.12 -8.34 7.50
CA GLY A 94 10.26 -7.94 8.30
C GLY A 94 11.58 -8.10 7.54
N ARG A 95 12.41 -9.06 7.99
CA ARG A 95 13.71 -9.39 7.38
C ARG A 95 13.64 -10.47 6.30
N LYS A 96 12.49 -11.12 6.12
CA LYS A 96 12.29 -12.20 5.16
C LYS A 96 11.49 -11.71 3.94
N VAL A 97 11.53 -12.49 2.87
CA VAL A 97 10.67 -12.29 1.69
C VAL A 97 9.69 -13.45 1.64
N LYS A 98 8.40 -13.15 1.57
CA LYS A 98 7.36 -14.14 1.33
C LYS A 98 7.12 -14.22 -0.18
N ASN A 99 7.17 -15.43 -0.73
CA ASN A 99 6.79 -15.71 -2.11
C ASN A 99 5.51 -16.54 -2.11
N VAL A 100 4.54 -16.17 -2.92
CA VAL A 100 3.21 -16.80 -2.93
C VAL A 100 2.81 -17.10 -4.36
N TYR A 101 2.38 -18.35 -4.59
CA TYR A 101 1.78 -18.77 -5.84
C TYR A 101 0.39 -18.13 -6.00
N ILE A 102 0.15 -17.50 -7.15
CA ILE A 102 -1.12 -16.81 -7.44
C ILE A 102 -2.03 -17.65 -8.33
N GLY A 103 -1.46 -18.31 -9.35
CA GLY A 103 -2.21 -19.09 -10.33
C GLY A 103 -1.45 -19.30 -11.64
N SER A 104 -2.05 -20.01 -12.59
CA SER A 104 -1.52 -20.13 -13.96
C SER A 104 -1.74 -18.84 -14.76
N THR A 105 -0.76 -18.46 -15.56
CA THR A 105 -0.89 -17.32 -16.49
C THR A 105 -1.93 -17.55 -17.59
N ASN A 106 -2.30 -18.81 -17.84
CA ASN A 106 -3.33 -19.15 -18.83
C ASN A 106 -4.75 -18.76 -18.37
N ASN A 107 -4.95 -18.60 -17.05
CA ASN A 107 -6.26 -18.40 -16.44
C ASN A 107 -6.39 -17.04 -15.73
N LEU A 108 -5.30 -16.27 -15.66
CA LEU A 108 -5.24 -15.02 -14.89
C LEU A 108 -4.45 -13.99 -15.69
N SER A 109 -5.04 -12.83 -15.91
CA SER A 109 -4.32 -11.64 -16.39
C SER A 109 -3.39 -11.09 -15.30
N TYR A 110 -2.47 -10.20 -15.68
CA TYR A 110 -1.60 -9.51 -14.72
C TYR A 110 -2.40 -8.69 -13.70
N ILE A 111 -3.43 -7.96 -14.14
CA ILE A 111 -4.25 -7.11 -13.27
C ILE A 111 -5.01 -7.95 -12.24
N GLU A 112 -5.58 -9.09 -12.65
CA GLU A 112 -6.25 -10.01 -11.73
C GLU A 112 -5.25 -10.68 -10.78
N ALA A 113 -4.07 -11.06 -11.26
CA ALA A 113 -2.99 -11.58 -10.43
C ALA A 113 -2.53 -10.57 -9.38
N LEU A 114 -2.43 -9.29 -9.75
CA LEU A 114 -2.10 -8.19 -8.85
C LEU A 114 -3.19 -7.95 -7.81
N ALA A 115 -4.46 -7.94 -8.20
CA ALA A 115 -5.58 -7.83 -7.28
C ALA A 115 -5.62 -9.00 -6.28
N LYS A 116 -5.40 -10.23 -6.77
CA LYS A 116 -5.33 -11.43 -5.92
C LYS A 116 -4.13 -11.38 -4.97
N ALA A 117 -2.96 -10.92 -5.43
CA ALA A 117 -1.78 -10.74 -4.59
C ALA A 117 -2.01 -9.73 -3.47
N ARG A 118 -2.70 -8.61 -3.75
CA ARG A 118 -3.06 -7.61 -2.73
C ARG A 118 -3.99 -8.19 -1.66
N ARG A 119 -5.00 -8.98 -2.06
CA ARG A 119 -5.89 -9.69 -1.12
C ARG A 119 -5.12 -10.66 -0.23
N LEU A 120 -4.31 -11.55 -0.84
CA LEU A 120 -3.49 -12.50 -0.09
C LEU A 120 -2.53 -11.81 0.88
N LYS A 121 -2.00 -10.65 0.50
CA LYS A 121 -1.18 -9.83 1.40
C LYS A 121 -2.01 -9.19 2.53
N ALA A 122 -3.24 -8.74 2.25
CA ALA A 122 -4.14 -8.20 3.27
C ALA A 122 -4.49 -9.26 4.32
N THR A 123 -4.88 -10.46 3.88
CA THR A 123 -5.14 -11.62 4.75
C THR A 123 -3.90 -11.92 5.61
N PHE A 124 -2.73 -11.98 4.98
CA PHE A 124 -1.47 -12.27 5.68
C PHE A 124 -1.10 -11.21 6.74
N LEU A 125 -1.42 -9.94 6.50
CA LEU A 125 -1.14 -8.85 7.42
C LEU A 125 -2.24 -8.65 8.48
N GLY A 126 -3.33 -9.41 8.43
CA GLY A 126 -4.50 -9.22 9.31
C GLY A 126 -5.19 -7.87 9.08
N LEU A 127 -5.17 -7.38 7.84
CA LEU A 127 -5.76 -6.08 7.46
C LEU A 127 -7.13 -6.25 6.78
N GLU A 128 -7.69 -7.46 6.79
CA GLU A 128 -9.06 -7.71 6.35
C GLU A 128 -10.03 -7.30 7.46
N ALA A 129 -11.03 -6.50 7.08
CA ALA A 129 -12.26 -6.29 7.83
C ALA A 129 -13.36 -7.13 7.18
#